data_AF-A0A2A4XYJ9-F1
#
_entry.id   AF-A0A2A4XYJ9-F1
#
_cell.length_a   1.000
_cell.length_b   1.000
_cell.length_c   1.000
_cell.angle_alpha   90.00
_cell.angle_beta   90.00
_cell.angle_gamma   90.00
#
_symmetry.space_group_name_H-M   'P 1'
#
loop_
_entity.id
_entity.type
_entity.pdbx_description
1 polymer ?
#
loop_
_entity_poly.entity_id
_entity_poly.type
_entity_poly.pdbx_seq_one_letter_code
_entity_poly.pdbx_strand_id
1 'polypeptide(L)'
;MKTTIFATNLLSVFFEELNKSEIDYLVLRNYEGLPETNSSKDVDFLIADEDHLKAHNLLIRLSKKLGYNVIWVNKLDYLFGYAMFKSADKHVETIKIDLFSGLKWRGLNFMDEKIIFENKLKYKILYIPSKSHEAFVMILYYILYAKQIRQKYHSNIVELSKDHPGFGLISEQTLNHQLRDQMLEFIDNGQIDMLVSLRGQIVKEIVGRNLKLVLTSLKQLFQHLYCEVLKRNSFGVILIVNDEAMRNDLSLLFGELGISEQKEVQLKSLSLLQVFRKLRRNNIMVSENRQVSRLQSILFRSKILDARQFNLKQIAEHMEKNLGKEL
;
A
#
# COMPACT_ATOMS: atom_id res chain seq x y z
N MET A 1 1.17 -27.41 4.01
CA MET A 1 0.97 -26.05 3.46
C MET A 1 -0.50 -25.86 3.12
N LYS A 2 -1.16 -24.89 3.76
CA LYS A 2 -2.51 -24.47 3.34
C LYS A 2 -2.39 -23.64 2.07
N THR A 3 -3.21 -23.89 1.06
CA THR A 3 -3.24 -23.06 -0.14
C THR A 3 -3.69 -21.64 0.23
N THR A 4 -2.97 -20.62 -0.23
CA THR A 4 -3.35 -19.23 0.00
C THR A 4 -4.29 -18.78 -1.13
N ILE A 5 -5.48 -18.29 -0.78
CA ILE A 5 -6.50 -17.86 -1.72
C ILE A 5 -6.84 -16.38 -1.52
N PHE A 6 -7.33 -15.73 -2.56
CA PHE A 6 -7.72 -14.31 -2.50
C PHE A 6 -9.03 -14.11 -1.72
N ALA A 7 -9.07 -13.09 -0.86
CA ALA A 7 -10.21 -12.74 0.00
C ALA A 7 -11.42 -12.14 -0.75
N THR A 8 -11.98 -12.90 -1.70
CA THR A 8 -13.03 -12.44 -2.62
C THR A 8 -14.27 -11.95 -1.89
N ASN A 9 -14.75 -12.69 -0.88
CA ASN A 9 -15.95 -12.34 -0.11
C ASN A 9 -15.79 -11.03 0.68
N LEU A 10 -14.63 -10.78 1.29
CA LEU A 10 -14.37 -9.52 1.98
C LEU A 10 -14.40 -8.36 1.01
N LEU A 11 -13.73 -8.51 -0.14
CA LEU A 11 -13.65 -7.44 -1.14
C LEU A 11 -15.01 -7.16 -1.79
N SER A 12 -15.79 -8.18 -2.14
CA SER A 12 -17.15 -8.02 -2.70
C SER A 12 -18.06 -7.26 -1.73
N VAL A 13 -18.13 -7.70 -0.47
CA VAL A 13 -18.97 -7.03 0.55
C VAL A 13 -18.49 -5.61 0.81
N PHE A 14 -17.17 -5.37 0.74
CA PHE A 14 -16.63 -4.02 0.89
C PHE A 14 -17.05 -3.09 -0.26
N PHE A 15 -16.98 -3.53 -1.53
CA PHE A 15 -17.47 -2.74 -2.65
C PHE A 15 -18.97 -2.44 -2.55
N GLU A 16 -19.79 -3.44 -2.20
CA GLU A 16 -21.23 -3.25 -2.00
C GLU A 16 -21.53 -2.21 -0.93
N GLU A 17 -20.85 -2.28 0.21
CA GLU A 17 -21.08 -1.35 1.32
C GLU A 17 -20.48 0.04 1.07
N LEU A 18 -19.38 0.16 0.32
CA LEU A 18 -18.86 1.45 -0.15
C LEU A 18 -19.90 2.15 -1.03
N ASN A 19 -20.44 1.43 -2.02
CA ASN A 19 -21.47 1.95 -2.93
C ASN A 19 -22.75 2.35 -2.18
N LYS A 20 -23.22 1.49 -1.27
CA LYS A 20 -24.43 1.73 -0.47
C LYS A 20 -24.28 2.90 0.50
N SER A 21 -23.07 3.12 1.01
CA SER A 21 -22.76 4.21 1.94
C SER A 21 -22.38 5.51 1.22
N GLU A 22 -22.46 5.52 -0.12
CA GLU A 22 -22.10 6.65 -0.97
C GLU A 22 -20.68 7.18 -0.70
N ILE A 23 -19.76 6.29 -0.33
CA ILE A 23 -18.35 6.64 -0.14
C ILE A 23 -17.73 6.82 -1.52
N ASP A 24 -17.04 7.94 -1.75
CA ASP A 24 -16.35 8.15 -3.02
C ASP A 24 -14.99 7.44 -3.04
N TYR A 25 -14.82 6.52 -3.99
CA TYR A 25 -13.61 5.71 -4.13
C TYR A 25 -13.31 5.33 -5.57
N LEU A 26 -12.05 4.96 -5.81
CA LEU A 26 -11.56 4.34 -7.04
C LEU A 26 -10.61 3.19 -6.72
N VAL A 27 -10.65 2.12 -7.49
CA VAL A 27 -9.58 1.12 -7.53
C VAL A 27 -8.54 1.58 -8.54
N LEU A 28 -7.32 1.86 -8.08
CA LEU A 28 -6.32 2.59 -8.85
C LEU A 28 -5.69 1.80 -9.99
N ARG A 29 -5.63 0.47 -9.89
CA ARG A 29 -4.98 -0.44 -10.86
C ARG A 29 -5.27 -1.89 -10.56
N ASN A 30 -4.91 -2.78 -11.50
CA ASN A 30 -5.05 -4.23 -11.38
C ASN A 30 -6.48 -4.65 -10.98
N TYR A 31 -7.47 -3.91 -11.46
CA TYR A 31 -8.89 -4.15 -11.17
C TYR A 31 -9.49 -5.22 -12.09
N GLU A 32 -8.78 -5.59 -13.14
CA GLU A 32 -9.19 -6.65 -14.06
C GLU A 32 -9.32 -7.97 -13.30
N GLY A 33 -10.52 -8.56 -13.37
CA GLY A 33 -10.85 -9.78 -12.62
C GLY A 33 -11.33 -9.56 -11.18
N LEU A 34 -11.31 -8.33 -10.65
CA LEU A 34 -11.92 -8.07 -9.34
C LEU A 34 -13.46 -8.14 -9.40
N PRO A 35 -14.10 -8.54 -8.28
CA PRO A 35 -13.51 -9.05 -7.04
C PRO A 35 -13.07 -10.54 -7.09
N GLU A 36 -13.36 -11.27 -8.18
CA GLU A 36 -13.25 -12.74 -8.23
C GLU A 36 -11.81 -13.26 -8.19
N THR A 37 -10.87 -12.56 -8.82
CA THR A 37 -9.47 -12.97 -8.93
C THR A 37 -8.53 -11.79 -8.85
N ASN A 38 -7.43 -11.93 -8.10
CA ASN A 38 -6.31 -10.99 -8.11
C ASN A 38 -5.01 -11.74 -7.82
N SER A 39 -4.07 -11.70 -8.76
CA SER A 39 -2.80 -12.44 -8.63
C SER A 39 -1.84 -11.79 -7.63
N SER A 40 -1.91 -10.47 -7.45
CA SER A 40 -1.09 -9.74 -6.47
C SER A 40 -1.61 -9.81 -5.04
N LYS A 41 -2.90 -10.13 -4.85
CA LYS A 41 -3.64 -10.03 -3.58
C LYS A 41 -3.57 -8.65 -2.92
N ASP A 42 -3.24 -7.62 -3.69
CA ASP A 42 -3.05 -6.24 -3.26
C ASP A 42 -4.01 -5.36 -4.04
N VAL A 43 -4.81 -4.57 -3.34
CA VAL A 43 -5.82 -3.69 -3.93
C VAL A 43 -5.63 -2.27 -3.39
N ASP A 44 -5.23 -1.38 -4.29
CA ASP A 44 -4.99 0.03 -4.01
C ASP A 44 -6.26 0.84 -4.29
N PHE A 45 -6.82 1.46 -3.25
CA PHE A 45 -7.97 2.34 -3.33
C PHE A 45 -7.54 3.80 -3.18
N LEU A 46 -8.05 4.69 -4.01
CA LEU A 46 -8.12 6.11 -3.70
C LEU A 46 -9.49 6.39 -3.10
N ILE A 47 -9.54 6.89 -1.87
CA ILE A 47 -10.76 7.34 -1.18
C ILE A 47 -10.71 8.86 -1.10
N ALA A 48 -11.83 9.53 -1.31
CA ALA A 48 -11.91 10.97 -1.08
C ALA A 48 -11.52 11.31 0.37
N ASP A 49 -10.77 12.40 0.57
CA ASP A 49 -10.22 12.79 1.87
C ASP A 49 -11.30 12.84 2.97
N GLU A 50 -12.51 13.33 2.66
CA GLU A 50 -13.65 13.41 3.58
C GLU A 50 -14.25 12.05 4.00
N ASP A 51 -14.08 11.02 3.18
CA ASP A 51 -14.65 9.68 3.42
C ASP A 51 -13.62 8.66 3.92
N HIS A 52 -12.33 9.03 3.95
CA HIS A 52 -11.25 8.12 4.29
C HIS A 52 -11.44 7.40 5.64
N LEU A 53 -11.87 8.13 6.67
CA LEU A 53 -12.15 7.56 7.99
C LEU A 53 -13.40 6.66 7.97
N LYS A 54 -14.41 6.98 7.15
CA LYS A 54 -15.60 6.14 7.00
C LYS A 54 -15.24 4.82 6.32
N ALA A 55 -14.47 4.87 5.23
CA ALA A 55 -13.99 3.70 4.51
C ALA A 55 -13.12 2.80 5.41
N HIS A 56 -12.23 3.39 6.20
CA HIS A 56 -11.46 2.69 7.23
C HIS A 56 -12.35 1.94 8.22
N ASN A 57 -13.27 2.66 8.88
CA ASN A 57 -14.15 2.07 9.89
C ASN A 57 -15.03 0.96 9.30
N LEU A 58 -15.51 1.18 8.07
CA LEU A 58 -16.28 0.19 7.32
C LEU A 58 -15.46 -1.08 7.09
N LEU A 59 -14.23 -0.95 6.58
CA LEU A 59 -13.36 -2.08 6.29
C LEU A 59 -13.06 -2.91 7.55
N ILE A 60 -12.69 -2.26 8.66
CA ILE A 60 -12.40 -2.93 9.94
C ILE A 60 -13.64 -3.61 10.52
N ARG A 61 -14.82 -2.99 10.38
CA ARG A 61 -16.07 -3.60 10.82
C ARG A 61 -16.40 -4.86 10.00
N LEU A 62 -16.25 -4.78 8.68
CA LEU A 62 -16.55 -5.89 7.78
C LEU A 62 -15.55 -7.04 7.92
N SER A 63 -14.26 -6.73 8.09
CA SER A 63 -13.24 -7.76 8.32
C SER A 63 -13.57 -8.58 9.57
N LYS A 64 -13.86 -7.92 10.70
CA LYS A 64 -14.30 -8.58 11.93
C LYS A 64 -15.57 -9.40 11.75
N LYS A 65 -16.59 -8.83 11.10
CA LYS A 65 -17.87 -9.52 10.82
C LYS A 65 -17.67 -10.79 9.99
N LEU A 66 -16.74 -10.78 9.04
CA LEU A 66 -16.45 -11.90 8.14
C LEU A 66 -15.39 -12.88 8.69
N GLY A 67 -14.83 -12.60 9.87
CA GLY A 67 -13.85 -13.44 10.55
C GLY A 67 -12.41 -13.27 10.03
N TYR A 68 -12.08 -12.12 9.47
CA TYR A 68 -10.73 -11.75 9.07
C TYR A 68 -10.00 -11.06 10.21
N ASN A 69 -8.77 -11.50 10.47
CA ASN A 69 -7.85 -10.86 11.41
C ASN A 69 -6.94 -9.88 10.66
N VAL A 70 -6.76 -8.68 11.22
CA VAL A 70 -5.76 -7.73 10.72
C VAL A 70 -4.40 -8.08 11.33
N ILE A 71 -3.46 -8.50 10.49
CA ILE A 71 -2.10 -8.92 10.92
C ILE A 71 -1.01 -7.92 10.62
N TRP A 72 -1.34 -6.86 9.89
CA TRP A 72 -0.40 -5.78 9.66
C TRP A 72 -1.16 -4.50 9.34
N VAL A 73 -0.65 -3.40 9.86
CA VAL A 73 -1.17 -2.06 9.65
C VAL A 73 -0.03 -1.16 9.26
N ASN A 74 -0.23 -0.36 8.23
CA ASN A 74 0.66 0.71 7.83
C ASN A 74 -0.12 2.02 7.76
N LYS A 75 -0.01 2.77 8.85
CA LYS A 75 -0.70 4.05 9.04
C LYS A 75 0.25 5.20 8.72
N LEU A 76 0.12 5.73 7.51
CA LEU A 76 0.82 6.94 7.08
C LEU A 76 -0.13 8.13 7.10
N ASP A 77 0.38 9.32 6.80
CA ASP A 77 -0.38 10.56 6.70
C ASP A 77 -1.38 10.58 5.53
N TYR A 78 -1.13 9.78 4.49
CA TYR A 78 -1.94 9.70 3.26
C TYR A 78 -2.46 8.29 2.96
N LEU A 79 -2.24 7.32 3.85
CA LEU A 79 -2.53 5.91 3.59
C LEU A 79 -2.87 5.16 4.86
N PHE A 80 -3.94 4.37 4.80
CA PHE A 80 -4.17 3.25 5.69
C PHE A 80 -4.00 1.93 4.93
N GLY A 81 -2.87 1.27 5.15
CA GLY A 81 -2.58 -0.06 4.60
C GLY A 81 -2.89 -1.16 5.59
N TYR A 82 -3.52 -2.24 5.10
CA TYR A 82 -3.89 -3.40 5.89
C TYR A 82 -3.46 -4.67 5.20
N ALA A 83 -2.86 -5.60 5.95
CA ALA A 83 -2.82 -6.99 5.53
C ALA A 83 -3.72 -7.81 6.44
N MET A 84 -4.61 -8.58 5.82
CA MET A 84 -5.63 -9.36 6.51
C MET A 84 -5.54 -10.81 6.10
N PHE A 85 -5.90 -11.68 7.03
CA PHE A 85 -6.10 -13.08 6.70
C PHE A 85 -7.24 -13.71 7.48
N LYS A 86 -7.77 -14.80 6.93
CA LYS A 86 -8.72 -15.68 7.57
C LYS A 86 -8.28 -17.12 7.38
N SER A 87 -8.13 -17.85 8.49
CA SER A 87 -7.79 -19.27 8.46
C SER A 87 -9.06 -20.10 8.26
N ALA A 88 -9.09 -20.89 7.19
CA ALA A 88 -10.06 -21.97 6.99
C ALA A 88 -9.35 -23.33 7.10
N ASP A 89 -10.09 -24.45 7.15
CA ASP A 89 -9.49 -25.76 7.43
C ASP A 89 -8.32 -26.10 6.49
N LYS A 90 -8.55 -26.01 5.17
CA LYS A 90 -7.57 -26.41 4.15
C LYS A 90 -6.86 -25.26 3.44
N HIS A 91 -7.30 -24.02 3.65
CA HIS A 91 -6.76 -22.85 2.96
C HIS A 91 -6.69 -21.62 3.88
N VAL A 92 -5.97 -20.61 3.44
CA VAL A 92 -5.89 -19.30 4.10
C VAL A 92 -6.35 -18.24 3.09
N GLU A 93 -7.41 -17.52 3.42
CA GLU A 93 -7.84 -16.35 2.64
C GLU A 93 -6.96 -15.16 3.03
N THR A 94 -6.35 -14.49 2.05
CA THR A 94 -5.51 -13.31 2.29
C THR A 94 -5.80 -12.17 1.34
N ILE A 95 -5.60 -10.95 1.83
CA ILE A 95 -5.65 -9.72 1.04
C ILE A 95 -4.86 -8.62 1.72
N LYS A 96 -4.25 -7.77 0.89
CA LYS A 96 -3.72 -6.46 1.26
C LYS A 96 -4.60 -5.38 0.65
N ILE A 97 -5.02 -4.42 1.46
CA ILE A 97 -5.86 -3.29 1.05
C ILE A 97 -5.16 -2.01 1.49
N ASP A 98 -4.87 -1.15 0.53
CA ASP A 98 -4.29 0.17 0.75
C ASP A 98 -5.35 1.23 0.46
N LEU A 99 -5.79 1.96 1.50
CA LEU A 99 -6.72 3.08 1.38
C LEU A 99 -5.93 4.40 1.33
N PHE A 100 -5.68 4.93 0.14
CA PHE A 100 -5.04 6.23 -0.05
C PHE A 100 -6.06 7.36 0.20
N SER A 101 -5.62 8.41 0.91
CA SER A 101 -6.34 9.67 1.10
C SER A 101 -5.62 10.73 0.29
N GLY A 102 -6.23 11.06 -0.85
CA GLY A 102 -5.70 11.99 -1.82
C GLY A 102 -4.41 11.57 -2.51
N LEU A 103 -3.95 12.42 -3.42
CA LEU A 103 -2.77 12.20 -4.24
C LEU A 103 -1.59 13.03 -3.74
N LYS A 104 -1.00 12.53 -2.67
CA LYS A 104 0.06 13.20 -1.91
C LYS A 104 1.43 12.62 -2.23
N TRP A 105 2.47 13.43 -2.12
CA TRP A 105 3.87 13.04 -2.07
C TRP A 105 4.58 13.89 -1.03
N ARG A 106 5.09 13.26 0.03
CA ARG A 106 5.74 13.92 1.17
C ARG A 106 4.88 14.99 1.84
N GLY A 107 3.60 14.70 2.00
CA GLY A 107 2.60 15.64 2.55
C GLY A 107 2.17 16.73 1.57
N LEU A 108 2.68 16.78 0.34
CA LEU A 108 2.29 17.75 -0.67
C LEU A 108 1.36 17.12 -1.69
N ASN A 109 0.26 17.77 -2.06
CA ASN A 109 -0.62 17.27 -3.11
C ASN A 109 0.07 17.41 -4.45
N PHE A 110 0.29 16.29 -5.15
CA PHE A 110 0.82 16.32 -6.52
C PHE A 110 -0.30 16.45 -7.55
N MET A 111 -1.54 16.13 -7.19
CA MET A 111 -2.74 16.30 -7.99
C MET A 111 -3.94 16.54 -7.06
N ASP A 112 -4.95 17.28 -7.54
CA ASP A 112 -6.27 17.33 -6.89
C ASP A 112 -7.06 16.07 -7.23
N GLU A 113 -7.40 15.26 -6.22
CA GLU A 113 -8.14 14.01 -6.39
C GLU A 113 -9.52 14.20 -7.03
N LYS A 114 -10.15 15.38 -6.86
CA LYS A 114 -11.45 15.70 -7.44
C LYS A 114 -11.47 15.54 -8.95
N ILE A 115 -10.37 15.89 -9.61
CA ILE A 115 -10.23 15.80 -11.06
C ILE A 115 -10.42 14.34 -11.53
N ILE A 116 -9.88 13.38 -10.78
CA ILE A 116 -10.04 11.95 -11.11
C ILE A 116 -11.44 11.47 -10.75
N PHE A 117 -11.96 11.88 -9.58
CA PHE A 117 -13.31 11.47 -9.15
C PHE A 117 -14.41 11.94 -10.10
N GLU A 118 -14.29 13.14 -10.66
CA GLU A 118 -15.21 13.67 -11.68
C GLU A 118 -15.23 12.82 -12.96
N ASN A 119 -14.14 12.10 -13.24
CA ASN A 119 -13.97 11.27 -14.43
C ASN A 119 -13.95 9.76 -14.12
N LYS A 120 -14.52 9.35 -12.99
CA LYS A 120 -14.59 7.94 -12.61
C LYS A 120 -15.49 7.13 -13.52
N LEU A 121 -15.06 5.92 -13.83
CA LEU A 121 -15.82 4.98 -14.65
C LEU A 121 -16.34 3.84 -13.77
N LYS A 122 -17.59 3.45 -13.99
CA LYS A 122 -18.13 2.24 -13.36
C LYS A 122 -17.58 1.01 -14.08
N TYR A 123 -17.02 0.07 -13.32
CA TYR A 123 -16.54 -1.21 -13.80
C TYR A 123 -17.14 -2.33 -12.93
N LYS A 124 -18.10 -3.09 -13.48
CA LYS A 124 -18.92 -4.05 -12.71
C LYS A 124 -19.53 -3.39 -11.45
N ILE A 125 -19.14 -3.86 -10.26
CA ILE A 125 -19.60 -3.37 -8.95
C ILE A 125 -18.70 -2.27 -8.36
N LEU A 126 -17.58 -1.93 -9.00
CA LEU A 126 -16.60 -0.98 -8.48
C LEU A 126 -16.43 0.24 -9.39
N TYR A 127 -15.67 1.23 -8.93
CA TYR A 127 -15.29 2.40 -9.72
C TYR A 127 -13.78 2.42 -9.97
N ILE A 128 -13.38 2.89 -11.15
CA ILE A 128 -11.98 2.99 -11.61
C ILE A 128 -11.71 4.38 -12.20
N PRO A 129 -10.46 4.83 -12.25
CA PRO A 129 -10.09 5.98 -13.07
C PRO A 129 -10.38 5.73 -14.56
N SER A 130 -10.58 6.78 -15.35
CA SER A 130 -10.46 6.64 -16.80
C SER A 130 -9.01 6.31 -17.19
N LYS A 131 -8.81 5.71 -18.37
CA LYS A 131 -7.50 5.20 -18.82
C LYS A 131 -6.38 6.24 -18.73
N SER A 132 -6.64 7.46 -19.19
CA SER A 132 -5.68 8.56 -19.16
C SER A 132 -5.30 8.98 -17.74
N HIS A 133 -6.27 8.99 -16.82
CA HIS A 133 -6.02 9.29 -15.41
C HIS A 133 -5.24 8.15 -14.72
N GLU A 134 -5.57 6.89 -15.04
CA GLU A 134 -4.83 5.72 -14.55
C GLU A 134 -3.36 5.78 -14.99
N ALA A 135 -3.09 6.04 -16.27
CA ALA A 135 -1.74 6.19 -16.80
C ALA A 135 -0.98 7.31 -16.07
N PHE A 136 -1.61 8.48 -15.95
CA PHE A 136 -0.97 9.66 -15.38
C PHE A 136 -0.65 9.48 -13.90
N VAL A 137 -1.57 8.94 -13.10
CA VAL A 137 -1.34 8.62 -11.68
C VAL A 137 -0.23 7.57 -11.54
N MET A 138 -0.24 6.53 -12.38
CA MET A 138 0.80 5.50 -12.36
C MET A 138 2.18 6.09 -12.67
N ILE A 139 2.30 6.94 -13.69
CA ILE A 139 3.56 7.62 -14.05
C ILE A 139 4.06 8.47 -12.88
N LEU A 140 3.23 9.37 -12.35
CA LEU A 140 3.62 10.24 -11.24
C LEU A 140 4.02 9.44 -10.00
N TYR A 141 3.29 8.38 -9.67
CA TYR A 141 3.64 7.48 -8.57
C TYR A 141 5.06 6.91 -8.74
N TYR A 142 5.37 6.34 -9.91
CA TYR A 142 6.68 5.75 -10.16
C TYR A 142 7.81 6.79 -10.16
N ILE A 143 7.59 7.96 -10.76
CA ILE A 143 8.58 9.05 -10.78
C ILE A 143 8.88 9.55 -9.35
N LEU A 144 7.83 9.78 -8.56
CA LEU A 144 7.94 10.44 -7.25
C LEU A 144 8.44 9.48 -6.15
N TYR A 145 7.92 8.26 -6.13
CA TYR A 145 8.18 7.27 -5.08
C TYR A 145 9.27 6.27 -5.46
N ALA A 146 9.12 5.58 -6.59
CA ALA A 146 10.02 4.49 -6.99
C ALA A 146 11.31 4.99 -7.64
N LYS A 147 11.28 6.20 -8.23
CA LYS A 147 12.37 6.81 -9.01
C LYS A 147 12.81 5.96 -10.21
N GLN A 148 11.94 5.05 -10.65
CA GLN A 148 12.10 4.20 -11.83
C GLN A 148 10.72 3.64 -12.18
N ILE A 149 10.39 3.53 -13.47
CA ILE A 149 9.18 2.85 -13.92
C ILE A 149 9.57 1.40 -14.21
N ARG A 150 8.84 0.42 -13.65
CA ARG A 150 9.19 -0.99 -13.91
C ARG A 150 8.82 -1.34 -15.35
N GLN A 151 9.71 -2.04 -16.05
CA GLN A 151 9.55 -2.42 -17.46
C GLN A 151 8.20 -3.08 -17.78
N LYS A 152 7.67 -3.91 -16.88
CA LYS A 152 6.37 -4.56 -17.05
C LYS A 152 5.17 -3.60 -17.19
N TYR A 153 5.32 -2.33 -16.81
CA TYR A 153 4.28 -1.31 -16.95
C TYR A 153 4.42 -0.44 -18.19
N HIS A 154 5.53 -0.54 -18.94
CA HIS A 154 5.77 0.34 -20.08
C HIS A 154 4.70 0.24 -21.15
N SER A 155 4.39 -0.98 -21.60
CA SER A 155 3.35 -1.22 -22.60
C SER A 155 1.98 -0.75 -22.11
N ASN A 156 1.67 -0.97 -20.83
CA ASN A 156 0.41 -0.55 -20.25
C ASN A 156 0.30 0.99 -20.19
N ILE A 157 1.39 1.69 -19.85
CA ILE A 157 1.43 3.16 -19.84
C ILE A 157 1.16 3.69 -21.25
N VAL A 158 1.85 3.15 -22.27
CA VAL A 158 1.63 3.56 -23.66
C VAL A 158 0.18 3.32 -24.07
N GLU A 159 -0.37 2.14 -23.79
CA GLU A 159 -1.75 1.79 -24.13
C GLU A 159 -2.78 2.70 -23.46
N LEU A 160 -2.65 2.92 -22.15
CA LEU A 160 -3.55 3.76 -21.38
C LEU A 160 -3.46 5.24 -21.76
N SER A 161 -2.32 5.69 -22.29
CA SER A 161 -2.09 7.09 -22.71
C SER A 161 -2.52 7.40 -24.14
N LYS A 162 -3.02 6.40 -24.90
CA LYS A 162 -3.46 6.59 -26.31
C LYS A 162 -4.62 7.57 -26.46
N ASP A 163 -5.42 7.79 -25.42
CA ASP A 163 -6.40 8.87 -25.38
C ASP A 163 -5.69 10.21 -25.11
N HIS A 164 -5.00 10.72 -26.14
CA HIS A 164 -4.22 11.96 -26.06
C HIS A 164 -5.02 13.16 -25.56
N PRO A 165 -6.30 13.38 -25.94
CA PRO A 165 -7.10 14.46 -25.37
C PRO A 165 -7.28 14.33 -23.86
N GLY A 166 -7.64 13.14 -23.37
CA GLY A 166 -7.82 12.90 -21.93
C GLY A 166 -6.50 13.04 -21.15
N PHE A 167 -5.41 12.52 -21.70
CA PHE A 167 -4.09 12.62 -21.07
C PHE A 167 -3.57 14.07 -21.07
N GLY A 168 -3.75 14.80 -22.17
CA GLY A 168 -3.41 16.21 -22.28
C GLY A 168 -4.17 17.07 -21.26
N LEU A 169 -5.46 16.81 -21.06
CA LEU A 169 -6.28 17.57 -20.10
C LEU A 169 -5.84 17.36 -18.65
N ILE A 170 -5.67 16.11 -18.22
CA ILE A 170 -5.24 15.82 -16.83
C ILE A 170 -3.83 16.34 -16.53
N SER A 171 -2.94 16.24 -17.52
CA SER A 171 -1.57 16.73 -17.39
C SER A 171 -1.51 18.26 -17.39
N GLU A 172 -2.35 18.96 -18.15
CA GLU A 172 -2.45 20.43 -18.12
C GLU A 172 -3.00 20.96 -16.79
N GLN A 173 -3.94 20.25 -16.18
CA GLN A 173 -4.44 20.60 -14.84
C GLN A 173 -3.39 20.35 -13.75
N THR A 174 -2.40 19.50 -14.02
CA THR A 174 -1.43 19.01 -13.01
C THR A 174 -0.01 19.51 -13.19
N LEU A 175 0.41 19.88 -14.40
CA LEU A 175 1.78 20.25 -14.75
C LEU A 175 1.79 21.48 -15.64
N ASN A 176 2.92 22.17 -15.75
CA ASN A 176 3.06 23.22 -16.75
C ASN A 176 3.11 22.64 -18.19
N HIS A 177 2.87 23.49 -19.19
CA HIS A 177 2.85 23.09 -20.60
C HIS A 177 4.16 22.42 -21.06
N GLN A 178 5.32 22.93 -20.65
CA GLN A 178 6.62 22.37 -21.03
C GLN A 178 6.79 20.94 -20.52
N LEU A 179 6.43 20.65 -19.26
CA LEU A 179 6.52 19.30 -18.71
C LEU A 179 5.51 18.36 -19.32
N ARG A 180 4.29 18.84 -19.55
CA ARG A 180 3.28 18.07 -20.29
C ARG A 180 3.81 17.65 -21.66
N ASP A 181 4.32 18.60 -22.43
CA ASP A 181 4.74 18.36 -23.81
C ASP A 181 5.93 17.38 -23.85
N GLN A 182 6.90 17.52 -22.93
CA GLN A 182 7.99 16.55 -22.76
C GLN A 182 7.50 15.16 -22.35
N MET A 183 6.50 15.07 -21.46
CA MET A 183 5.92 13.80 -21.07
C MET A 183 5.23 13.11 -22.25
N LEU A 184 4.44 13.84 -23.02
CA LEU A 184 3.79 13.33 -24.22
C LEU A 184 4.82 12.86 -25.25
N GLU A 185 5.86 13.64 -25.51
CA GLU A 185 6.94 13.25 -26.43
C GLU A 185 7.60 11.92 -26.02
N PHE A 186 7.89 11.73 -24.73
CA PHE A 186 8.44 10.45 -24.26
C PHE A 186 7.45 9.29 -24.38
N ILE A 187 6.16 9.52 -24.16
CA ILE A 187 5.12 8.49 -24.32
C ILE A 187 4.96 8.10 -25.79
N ASP A 188 4.88 9.08 -26.69
CA ASP A 188 4.68 8.89 -28.13
C ASP A 188 5.83 8.14 -28.76
N ASN A 189 7.06 8.40 -28.29
CA ASN A 189 8.26 7.71 -28.74
C ASN A 189 8.49 6.36 -28.01
N GLY A 190 7.60 5.94 -27.12
CA GLY A 190 7.75 4.72 -26.31
C GLY A 190 8.91 4.76 -25.31
N GLN A 191 9.47 5.93 -25.05
CA GLN A 191 10.62 6.18 -24.17
C GLN A 191 10.21 6.31 -22.71
N ILE A 192 9.44 5.33 -22.19
CA ILE A 192 8.83 5.41 -20.86
C ILE A 192 9.86 5.58 -19.74
N ASP A 193 11.03 4.95 -19.83
CA ASP A 193 12.09 5.12 -18.82
C ASP A 193 12.60 6.56 -18.73
N MET A 194 12.54 7.32 -19.84
CA MET A 194 13.00 8.71 -19.88
C MET A 194 12.09 9.65 -19.09
N LEU A 195 10.84 9.28 -18.81
CA LEU A 195 9.93 10.07 -17.95
C LEU A 195 10.53 10.34 -16.57
N VAL A 196 11.38 9.43 -16.05
CA VAL A 196 12.06 9.59 -14.77
C VAL A 196 13.03 10.78 -14.77
N SER A 197 13.58 11.15 -15.93
CA SER A 197 14.46 12.32 -16.06
C SER A 197 13.75 13.64 -15.72
N LEU A 198 12.41 13.68 -15.88
CA LEU A 198 11.59 14.86 -15.58
C LEU A 198 11.36 15.08 -14.08
N ARG A 199 11.75 14.11 -13.24
CA ARG A 199 11.48 14.11 -11.80
C ARG A 199 11.85 15.43 -11.11
N GLY A 200 13.03 15.98 -11.41
CA GLY A 200 13.50 17.19 -10.75
C GLY A 200 12.58 18.39 -11.00
N GLN A 201 12.09 18.51 -12.23
CA GLN A 201 11.19 19.57 -12.65
C GLN A 201 9.78 19.37 -12.07
N ILE A 202 9.24 18.14 -12.13
CA ILE A 202 7.94 17.79 -11.52
C ILE A 202 7.95 18.10 -10.01
N VAL A 203 9.01 17.73 -9.30
CA VAL A 203 9.14 18.03 -7.87
C VAL A 203 9.15 19.53 -7.62
N LYS A 204 9.86 20.32 -8.44
CA LYS A 204 9.89 21.78 -8.32
C LYS A 204 8.50 22.38 -8.47
N GLU A 205 7.69 21.87 -9.40
CA GLU A 205 6.31 22.32 -9.58
C GLU A 205 5.39 21.97 -8.43
N ILE A 206 5.43 20.72 -7.97
CA ILE A 206 4.62 20.27 -6.83
C ILE A 206 4.94 21.14 -5.62
N VAL A 207 6.23 21.33 -5.31
CA VAL A 207 6.66 22.19 -4.20
C VAL A 207 6.20 23.63 -4.42
N GLY A 208 6.43 24.20 -5.60
CA GLY A 208 6.03 25.58 -5.91
C GLY A 208 4.51 25.83 -5.81
N ARG A 209 3.69 24.87 -6.27
CA ARG A 209 2.22 24.93 -6.19
C ARG A 209 1.75 24.87 -4.74
N ASN A 210 2.28 23.95 -3.95
CA ASN A 210 1.87 23.78 -2.57
C ASN A 210 2.38 24.92 -1.69
N LEU A 211 3.59 25.47 -1.92
CA LEU A 211 4.10 26.61 -1.15
C LEU A 211 3.25 27.89 -1.30
N LYS A 212 2.53 28.07 -2.41
CA LYS A 212 1.56 29.17 -2.54
C LYS A 212 0.38 29.06 -1.55
N LEU A 213 0.13 27.86 -1.02
CA LEU A 213 -0.90 27.56 -0.02
C LEU A 213 -0.28 27.46 1.40
N VAL A 214 0.57 28.45 1.73
CA VAL A 214 1.59 28.44 2.81
C VAL A 214 1.14 27.77 4.12
N LEU A 215 -0.02 28.12 4.68
CA LEU A 215 -0.44 27.64 6.00
C LEU A 215 -0.83 26.15 5.98
N THR A 216 -1.60 25.72 4.97
CA THR A 216 -2.06 24.33 4.84
C THR A 216 -0.89 23.40 4.53
N SER A 217 0.00 23.82 3.63
CA SER A 217 1.13 23.01 3.16
C SER A 217 2.20 22.83 4.24
N LEU A 218 2.43 23.83 5.10
CA LEU A 218 3.32 23.66 6.24
C LEU A 218 2.77 22.66 7.25
N LYS A 219 1.47 22.74 7.59
CA LYS A 219 0.84 21.77 8.49
C LYS A 219 0.94 20.35 7.93
N GLN A 220 0.64 20.15 6.65
CA GLN A 220 0.74 18.84 6.00
C GLN A 220 2.18 18.34 5.94
N LEU A 221 3.15 19.21 5.65
CA LEU A 221 4.58 18.85 5.69
C LEU A 221 5.03 18.46 7.09
N PHE A 222 4.64 19.22 8.13
CA PHE A 222 4.95 18.86 9.52
C PHE A 222 4.27 17.56 9.93
N GLN A 223 3.02 17.34 9.52
CA GLN A 223 2.33 16.08 9.74
C GLN A 223 3.04 14.92 9.04
N HIS A 224 3.51 15.13 7.81
CA HIS A 224 4.30 14.14 7.08
C HIS A 224 5.62 13.85 7.79
N LEU A 225 6.38 14.88 8.17
CA LEU A 225 7.64 14.73 8.91
C LEU A 225 7.42 14.04 10.25
N TYR A 226 6.38 14.42 10.99
CA TYR A 226 5.95 13.75 12.22
C TYR A 226 5.65 12.28 11.95
N CYS A 227 4.90 11.96 10.88
CA CYS A 227 4.62 10.57 10.52
C CYS A 227 5.89 9.82 10.13
N GLU A 228 6.77 10.37 9.31
CA GLU A 228 8.03 9.74 8.89
C GLU A 228 8.99 9.51 10.07
N VAL A 229 9.09 10.46 11.01
CA VAL A 229 10.03 10.40 12.13
C VAL A 229 9.48 9.61 13.31
N LEU A 230 8.17 9.66 13.58
CA LEU A 230 7.59 9.05 14.77
C LEU A 230 6.74 7.82 14.45
N LYS A 231 5.82 7.91 13.47
CA LYS A 231 4.92 6.80 13.15
C LYS A 231 5.57 5.72 12.27
N ARG A 232 6.41 6.09 11.32
CA ARG A 232 7.21 5.16 10.50
C ARG A 232 8.35 4.52 11.28
N ASN A 233 8.60 5.04 12.49
CA ASN A 233 9.43 4.40 13.51
C ASN A 233 8.61 3.50 14.45
N SER A 234 7.34 3.18 14.14
CA SER A 234 6.70 1.97 14.67
C SER A 234 7.53 0.78 14.19
N PHE A 235 8.42 0.31 15.07
CA PHE A 235 9.22 -0.87 14.80
C PHE A 235 8.27 -2.03 14.48
N GLY A 236 8.57 -2.72 13.37
CA GLY A 236 7.96 -4.00 13.07
C GLY A 236 8.22 -5.03 14.15
N VAL A 237 7.68 -6.23 13.98
CA VAL A 237 7.69 -7.27 15.00
C VAL A 237 8.54 -8.46 14.59
N ILE A 238 9.18 -9.08 15.57
CA ILE A 238 9.82 -10.39 15.44
C ILE A 238 8.82 -11.42 15.95
N LEU A 239 8.29 -12.24 15.06
CA LEU A 239 7.41 -13.35 15.40
C LEU A 239 8.25 -14.61 15.62
N ILE A 240 8.23 -15.12 16.86
CA ILE A 240 8.96 -16.35 17.21
C ILE A 240 8.01 -17.55 17.14
N VAL A 241 8.36 -18.54 16.32
CA VAL A 241 7.59 -19.76 16.11
C VAL A 241 8.35 -21.02 16.54
N ASN A 242 7.63 -22.13 16.66
CA ASN A 242 8.14 -23.37 17.27
C ASN A 242 8.98 -24.23 16.33
N ASP A 243 8.55 -24.36 15.08
CA ASP A 243 9.13 -25.27 14.11
C ASP A 243 9.37 -24.59 12.76
N GLU A 244 10.30 -25.17 12.01
CA GLU A 244 10.78 -24.67 10.72
C GLU A 244 9.67 -24.67 9.66
N ALA A 245 8.75 -25.65 9.69
CA ALA A 245 7.66 -25.73 8.73
C ALA A 245 6.69 -24.56 8.89
N MET A 246 6.28 -24.23 10.12
CA MET A 246 5.46 -23.06 10.41
C MET A 246 6.18 -21.76 10.07
N ARG A 247 7.49 -21.68 10.33
CA ARG A 247 8.31 -20.53 9.92
C ARG A 247 8.29 -20.31 8.41
N ASN A 248 8.47 -21.38 7.64
CA ASN A 248 8.50 -21.33 6.18
C ASN A 248 7.12 -20.96 5.61
N ASP A 249 6.05 -21.59 6.11
CA ASP A 249 4.67 -21.28 5.72
C ASP A 249 4.32 -19.80 5.97
N LEU A 250 4.66 -19.26 7.15
CA LEU A 250 4.39 -17.85 7.49
C LEU A 250 5.29 -16.88 6.72
N SER A 251 6.56 -17.22 6.48
CA SER A 251 7.48 -16.38 5.72
C SER A 251 7.00 -16.24 4.28
N LEU A 252 6.52 -17.32 3.68
CA LEU A 252 5.92 -17.26 2.35
C LEU A 252 4.63 -16.44 2.37
N LEU A 253 3.73 -16.72 3.32
CA LEU A 253 2.46 -15.99 3.46
C LEU A 253 2.65 -14.48 3.59
N PHE A 254 3.56 -14.06 4.48
CA PHE A 254 3.86 -12.64 4.69
C PHE A 254 4.66 -12.04 3.54
N GLY A 255 5.47 -12.85 2.85
CA GLY A 255 6.19 -12.47 1.64
C GLY A 255 5.25 -12.25 0.45
N GLU A 256 4.19 -13.04 0.31
CA GLU A 256 3.12 -12.83 -0.68
C GLU A 256 2.36 -11.54 -0.41
N LEU A 257 2.10 -11.22 0.86
CA LEU A 257 1.45 -9.98 1.28
C LEU A 257 2.37 -8.75 1.27
N GLY A 258 3.66 -8.93 0.97
CA GLY A 258 4.64 -7.83 0.94
C GLY A 258 4.93 -7.19 2.30
N ILE A 259 4.57 -7.85 3.41
CA ILE A 259 4.78 -7.37 4.79
C ILE A 259 6.01 -8.03 5.46
N SER A 260 6.66 -8.96 4.77
CA SER A 260 7.94 -9.56 5.15
C SER A 260 8.87 -9.66 3.95
N GLU A 261 10.17 -9.84 4.21
CA GLU A 261 11.13 -10.15 3.16
C GLU A 261 11.00 -11.64 2.77
N GLN A 262 10.90 -11.93 1.47
CA GLN A 262 10.77 -13.31 0.97
C GLN A 262 12.02 -14.18 1.19
N LYS A 263 13.19 -13.56 1.42
CA LYS A 263 14.43 -14.29 1.66
C LYS A 263 14.53 -14.66 3.13
N GLU A 264 14.90 -15.91 3.39
CA GLU A 264 15.18 -16.40 4.72
C GLU A 264 16.14 -15.46 5.47
N VAL A 265 15.68 -14.93 6.61
CA VAL A 265 16.51 -14.09 7.47
C VAL A 265 16.94 -14.89 8.68
N GLN A 266 18.18 -15.39 8.67
CA GLN A 266 18.81 -15.93 9.86
C GLN A 266 19.15 -14.78 10.82
N LEU A 267 18.25 -14.46 11.76
CA LEU A 267 18.40 -13.33 12.68
C LEU A 267 19.73 -13.33 13.45
N LYS A 268 20.25 -14.51 13.78
CA LYS A 268 21.50 -14.71 14.50
C LYS A 268 22.74 -14.24 13.74
N SER A 269 22.71 -14.27 12.41
CA SER A 269 23.82 -13.79 11.58
C SER A 269 23.77 -12.28 11.32
N LEU A 270 22.65 -11.63 11.67
CA LEU A 270 22.50 -10.19 11.54
C LEU A 270 23.04 -9.43 12.76
N SER A 271 23.79 -8.37 12.50
CA SER A 271 24.14 -7.39 13.51
C SER A 271 22.90 -6.67 14.05
N LEU A 272 22.98 -6.12 15.26
CA LEU A 272 21.91 -5.34 15.86
C LEU A 272 21.43 -4.19 14.95
N LEU A 273 22.37 -3.54 14.25
CA LEU A 273 22.06 -2.47 13.31
C LEU A 273 21.30 -2.98 12.07
N GLN A 274 21.61 -4.19 11.59
CA GLN A 274 20.89 -4.81 10.48
C GLN A 274 19.46 -5.19 10.88
N VAL A 275 19.27 -5.80 12.07
CA VAL A 275 17.93 -6.11 12.61
C VAL A 275 17.12 -4.81 12.78
N PHE A 276 17.73 -3.79 13.38
CA PHE A 276 17.12 -2.48 13.55
C PHE A 276 16.68 -1.86 12.21
N ARG A 277 17.55 -1.88 11.19
CA ARG A 277 17.24 -1.36 9.85
C ARG A 277 16.09 -2.09 9.18
N LYS A 278 16.00 -3.42 9.36
CA LYS A 278 14.90 -4.24 8.82
C LYS A 278 13.58 -3.92 9.51
N LEU A 279 13.56 -3.94 10.85
CA LEU A 279 12.34 -3.66 11.62
C LEU A 279 11.85 -2.21 11.48
N ARG A 280 12.75 -1.25 11.21
CA ARG A 280 12.37 0.16 10.95
C ARG A 280 11.49 0.34 9.71
N ARG A 281 11.44 -0.66 8.82
CA ARG A 281 10.53 -0.64 7.66
C ARG A 281 9.13 -1.18 7.98
N ASN A 282 8.82 -1.37 9.26
CA ASN A 282 7.58 -1.98 9.75
C ASN A 282 7.35 -3.40 9.20
N ASN A 283 8.43 -4.17 9.02
CA ASN A 283 8.35 -5.55 8.55
C ASN A 283 8.00 -6.52 9.68
N ILE A 284 7.30 -7.60 9.36
CA ILE A 284 7.20 -8.77 10.23
C ILE A 284 8.36 -9.71 9.91
N MET A 285 9.20 -10.00 10.90
CA MET A 285 10.30 -10.95 10.78
C MET A 285 9.91 -12.26 11.47
N VAL A 286 9.75 -13.34 10.71
CA VAL A 286 9.46 -14.65 11.28
C VAL A 286 10.77 -15.36 11.59
N SER A 287 10.90 -15.91 12.80
CA SER A 287 12.12 -16.59 13.21
C SER A 287 11.86 -17.71 14.20
N GLU A 288 12.79 -18.63 14.29
CA GLU A 288 12.82 -19.64 15.34
C GLU A 288 13.51 -19.09 16.59
N ASN A 289 13.13 -19.55 17.77
CA ASN A 289 13.72 -19.07 19.05
C ASN A 289 15.25 -19.26 19.09
N ARG A 290 15.75 -20.33 18.47
CA ARG A 290 17.19 -20.59 18.38
C ARG A 290 17.92 -19.61 17.47
N GLN A 291 17.24 -18.71 16.77
CA GLN A 291 17.85 -17.74 15.85
C GLN A 291 17.84 -16.30 16.38
N VAL A 292 17.35 -16.04 17.59
CA VAL A 292 17.45 -14.72 18.24
C VAL A 292 18.56 -14.76 19.30
N SER A 293 19.51 -13.84 19.23
CA SER A 293 20.59 -13.75 20.23
C SER A 293 20.07 -13.17 21.55
N ARG A 294 20.73 -13.48 22.67
CA ARG A 294 20.35 -12.95 23.99
C ARG A 294 20.27 -11.42 24.01
N LEU A 295 21.20 -10.74 23.34
CA LEU A 295 21.21 -9.28 23.21
C LEU A 295 20.03 -8.77 22.38
N GLN A 296 19.68 -9.44 21.28
CA GLN A 296 18.50 -9.10 20.47
C GLN A 296 17.21 -9.28 21.29
N SER A 297 17.08 -10.37 22.05
CA SER A 297 15.90 -10.62 22.91
C SER A 297 15.71 -9.55 23.97
N ILE A 298 16.79 -9.00 24.53
CA ILE A 298 16.74 -7.91 25.50
C ILE A 298 16.34 -6.60 24.82
N LEU A 299 17.03 -6.22 23.73
CA LEU A 299 16.83 -4.94 23.06
C LEU A 299 15.46 -4.83 22.36
N PHE A 300 14.96 -5.92 21.79
CA PHE A 300 13.70 -5.95 21.04
C PHE A 300 12.56 -6.61 21.84
N ARG A 301 12.67 -6.72 23.16
CA ARG A 301 11.68 -7.41 24.01
C ARG A 301 10.23 -6.97 23.76
N SER A 302 10.00 -5.66 23.59
CA SER A 302 8.66 -5.10 23.32
C SER A 302 8.17 -5.31 21.89
N LYS A 303 9.02 -5.84 21.02
CA LYS A 303 8.78 -6.10 19.59
C LYS A 303 8.85 -7.59 19.24
N ILE A 304 9.07 -8.45 20.23
CA ILE A 304 9.00 -9.89 20.08
C ILE A 304 7.59 -10.35 20.43
N LEU A 305 6.95 -11.02 19.46
CA LEU A 305 5.71 -11.75 19.66
C LEU A 305 6.06 -13.23 19.74
N ASP A 306 5.90 -13.80 20.93
CA ASP A 306 6.17 -15.22 21.16
C ASP A 306 4.93 -16.04 20.86
N ALA A 307 5.01 -16.82 19.78
CA ALA A 307 3.92 -17.62 19.24
C ALA A 307 4.28 -19.12 19.19
N ARG A 308 5.25 -19.58 19.97
CA ARG A 308 5.71 -20.98 19.95
C ARG A 308 4.64 -22.01 20.30
N GLN A 309 3.60 -21.61 21.02
CA GLN A 309 2.50 -22.50 21.39
C GLN A 309 1.23 -22.26 20.57
N PHE A 310 1.30 -21.35 19.59
CA PHE A 310 0.14 -20.93 18.84
C PHE A 310 0.07 -21.67 17.51
N ASN A 311 -1.12 -22.16 17.19
CA ASN A 311 -1.48 -22.51 15.82
C ASN A 311 -1.71 -21.23 14.98
N LEU A 312 -1.86 -21.39 13.66
CA LEU A 312 -2.02 -20.24 12.75
C LEU A 312 -3.15 -19.28 13.15
N LYS A 313 -4.31 -19.81 13.60
CA LYS A 313 -5.44 -18.98 14.03
C LYS A 313 -5.09 -18.17 15.28
N GLN A 314 -4.46 -18.81 16.27
CA GLN A 314 -4.00 -18.14 17.48
C GLN A 314 -2.90 -17.10 17.19
N ILE A 315 -2.05 -17.33 16.18
CA ILE A 315 -1.08 -16.33 15.70
C ILE A 315 -1.82 -15.11 15.15
N ALA A 316 -2.85 -15.31 14.34
CA ALA A 316 -3.72 -14.24 13.82
C ALA A 316 -4.25 -13.34 14.93
N GLU A 317 -4.91 -13.98 15.88
CA GLU A 317 -5.57 -13.32 17.01
C GLU A 317 -4.55 -12.62 17.89
N HIS A 318 -3.38 -13.24 18.10
CA HIS A 318 -2.29 -12.64 18.85
C HIS A 318 -1.72 -11.41 18.13
N MET A 319 -1.49 -11.48 16.83
CA MET A 319 -1.02 -10.33 16.05
C MET A 319 -2.05 -9.22 16.04
N GLU A 320 -3.32 -9.51 15.75
CA GLU A 320 -4.40 -8.52 15.78
C GLU A 320 -4.54 -7.87 17.15
N LYS A 321 -4.44 -8.63 18.26
CA LYS A 321 -4.51 -8.05 19.62
C LYS A 321 -3.33 -7.11 19.92
N ASN A 322 -2.14 -7.44 19.42
CA ASN A 322 -0.94 -6.63 19.67
C ASN A 322 -0.83 -5.43 18.72
N LEU A 323 -1.37 -5.55 17.50
CA LEU A 323 -1.42 -4.48 16.50
C LEU A 323 -2.67 -3.60 16.64
N GLY A 324 -3.75 -4.13 17.21
CA GLY A 324 -5.03 -3.47 17.42
C GLY A 324 -5.03 -2.39 18.49
N LYS A 325 -3.87 -2.08 19.08
CA LYS A 325 -3.68 -0.79 19.79
C LYS A 325 -3.58 0.39 18.82
N GLU A 326 -3.39 0.12 17.52
CA GLU A 326 -3.27 1.12 16.45
C GLU A 326 -4.46 1.14 15.45
N LEU A 327 -5.34 0.11 15.53
CA LEU A 327 -6.66 0.04 14.89
C LEU A 327 -7.70 0.75 15.74
#